data_AF-A0A7S3TEG5-F1
#
_entry.id   AF-A0A7S3TEG5-F1
#
_cell.length_a   1.000
_cell.length_b   1.000
_cell.length_c   1.000
_cell.angle_alpha   90.00
_cell.angle_beta   90.00
_cell.angle_gamma   90.00
#
_symmetry.space_group_name_H-M   'P 1'
#
loop_
_entity.id
_entity.type
_entity.pdbx_description
1 polymer ?
#
loop_
_entity_poly.entity_id
_entity_poly.type
_entity_poly.pdbx_seq_one_letter_code
_entity_poly.pdbx_strand_id
1 'polypeptide(L)'
;RAFVRLMVATLVCTTYPLILTVARPYKRVEDHVLAVTTSILLILLFLCAGWSTIFLSIEERYQGADPADVMGFGNLNHLVNAMIAVVFGLPILLLAYLTYTGSIEAKRQREQERVLEETNRALADAALEMEGEQCTFLFLDADVIRSGLCDEVGYKTTLPRLQEIEAAHPEWIKRRVLKRHLAYGRQHYRSEVLAVSHRWEQPEAPDASGAQLRAIREYLQSPAGLEVSFVWYDYWCMPQGIRSPTEKVGFKRMLQNVNLLYLGCSVLILQELSYLSRFWTQFEAWCSMQSATEDGLGPAPAAERRCTVVPILQATEGMASELIMMWASRSVDEAIETLASPDVTVTNQSDKELQLYKLRELDSLVQEAVAQCAREAVDPTVVEIAPPSRG
;
A
#
# COMPACT_ATOMS: atom_id res chain seq x y z
N ARG A 1 51.43 -11.57 48.59
CA ARG A 1 50.80 -12.82 48.08
C ARG A 1 49.31 -12.64 47.74
N ALA A 2 48.48 -12.04 48.60
CA ALA A 2 47.06 -11.79 48.31
C ALA A 2 46.83 -10.87 47.08
N PHE A 3 47.61 -9.78 46.98
CA PHE A 3 47.55 -8.84 45.86
C PHE A 3 47.82 -9.49 44.49
N VAL A 4 48.85 -10.33 44.39
CA VAL A 4 49.18 -11.07 43.16
C VAL A 4 48.05 -12.03 42.76
N ARG A 5 47.38 -12.66 43.73
CA ARG A 5 46.21 -13.53 43.45
C ARG A 5 45.03 -12.73 42.93
N LEU A 6 44.78 -11.54 43.48
CA LEU A 6 43.75 -10.64 42.97
C LEU A 6 44.06 -10.18 41.54
N MET A 7 45.31 -9.81 41.24
CA MET A 7 45.71 -9.42 39.89
C MET A 7 45.53 -10.55 38.87
N VAL A 8 45.92 -11.77 39.22
CA VAL A 8 45.72 -12.94 38.34
C VAL A 8 44.24 -13.25 38.15
N ALA A 9 43.43 -13.16 39.21
CA ALA A 9 41.98 -13.34 39.12
C ALA A 9 41.34 -12.28 38.22
N THR A 10 41.70 -11.00 38.37
CA THR A 10 41.23 -9.92 37.50
C THR A 10 41.60 -10.17 36.04
N LEU A 11 42.85 -10.55 35.77
CA LEU A 11 43.31 -10.84 34.41
C LEU A 11 42.48 -11.96 33.78
N VAL A 12 42.32 -13.08 34.48
CA VAL A 12 41.53 -14.24 34.01
C VAL A 12 40.05 -13.90 33.85
N CYS A 13 39.48 -13.08 34.73
CA CYS A 13 38.08 -12.70 34.62
C CYS A 13 37.85 -11.70 33.47
N THR A 14 38.80 -10.82 33.15
CA THR A 14 38.66 -9.87 32.02
C THR A 14 38.79 -10.51 30.63
N THR A 15 39.47 -11.66 30.50
CA THR A 15 39.60 -12.34 29.21
C THR A 15 38.32 -13.04 28.77
N TYR A 16 37.46 -13.45 29.70
CA TYR A 16 36.22 -14.18 29.40
C TYR A 16 35.17 -13.34 28.63
N PRO A 17 34.81 -12.11 29.05
CA PRO A 17 33.96 -11.22 28.25
C PRO A 17 34.54 -10.92 26.87
N LEU A 18 35.88 -10.78 26.78
CA LEU A 18 36.55 -10.52 25.51
C LEU A 18 36.38 -11.68 24.53
N ILE A 19 36.54 -12.91 25.01
CA ILE A 19 36.29 -14.13 24.22
C ILE A 19 34.82 -14.20 23.79
N LEU A 20 33.86 -13.90 24.68
CA LEU A 20 32.44 -13.88 24.33
C LEU A 20 32.12 -12.86 23.24
N THR A 21 32.72 -11.67 23.29
CA THR A 21 32.52 -10.63 22.26
C THR A 21 33.04 -11.04 20.88
N VAL A 22 34.14 -11.81 20.83
CA VAL A 22 34.75 -12.26 19.57
C VAL A 22 34.09 -13.53 19.04
N ALA A 23 33.85 -14.51 19.90
CA ALA A 23 33.37 -15.83 19.50
C ALA A 23 31.88 -15.84 19.12
N ARG A 24 31.10 -14.86 19.60
CA ARG A 24 29.64 -14.77 19.40
C ARG A 24 28.96 -16.16 19.34
N PRO A 25 29.00 -16.96 20.42
CA PRO A 25 28.43 -18.32 20.47
C PRO A 25 26.87 -18.44 20.43
N TYR A 26 26.11 -17.48 20.94
CA TYR A 26 24.64 -17.44 20.92
C TYR A 26 24.03 -17.11 19.54
N LYS A 27 22.79 -17.54 19.30
CA LYS A 27 22.09 -17.32 18.01
C LYS A 27 21.35 -15.98 17.96
N ARG A 28 20.91 -15.45 19.10
CA ARG A 28 20.24 -14.15 19.23
C ARG A 28 21.22 -13.11 19.76
N VAL A 29 21.18 -11.91 19.18
CA VAL A 29 22.02 -10.77 19.56
C VAL A 29 21.76 -10.33 21.01
N GLU A 30 20.51 -10.44 21.46
CA GLU A 30 20.11 -10.10 22.83
C GLU A 30 20.80 -10.97 23.89
N ASP A 31 20.91 -12.27 23.63
CA ASP A 31 21.57 -13.23 24.53
C ASP A 31 23.07 -12.95 24.66
N HIS A 32 23.71 -12.49 23.58
CA HIS A 32 25.11 -12.05 23.60
C HIS A 32 25.33 -10.84 24.48
N VAL A 33 24.52 -9.80 24.27
CA VAL A 33 24.64 -8.55 25.01
C VAL A 33 24.38 -8.81 26.50
N LEU A 34 23.38 -9.64 26.82
CA LEU A 34 23.09 -10.03 28.19
C LEU A 34 24.25 -10.79 28.84
N ALA A 35 24.80 -11.81 28.17
CA ALA A 35 25.89 -12.64 28.69
C ALA A 35 27.18 -11.83 28.93
N VAL A 36 27.51 -10.90 28.03
CA VAL A 36 28.69 -10.04 28.20
C VAL A 36 28.45 -9.00 29.31
N THR A 37 27.25 -8.40 29.37
CA THR A 37 26.90 -7.40 30.39
C THR A 37 26.90 -8.00 31.80
N THR A 38 26.31 -9.18 31.99
CA THR A 38 26.31 -9.88 33.28
C THR A 38 27.73 -10.26 33.71
N SER A 39 28.56 -10.73 32.77
CA SER A 39 29.95 -11.07 33.05
C SER A 39 30.76 -9.85 33.51
N ILE A 40 30.59 -8.68 32.86
CA ILE A 40 31.26 -7.44 33.27
C ILE A 40 30.76 -6.96 34.64
N LEU A 41 29.46 -7.05 34.91
CA LEU A 41 28.88 -6.63 36.19
C LEU A 41 29.37 -7.49 37.36
N LEU A 42 29.50 -8.81 37.15
CA LEU A 42 30.10 -9.73 38.12
C LEU A 42 31.57 -9.40 38.40
N ILE A 43 32.33 -9.02 37.36
CA ILE A 43 33.73 -8.58 37.52
C ILE A 43 33.80 -7.31 38.37
N LEU A 44 32.94 -6.33 38.10
CA LEU A 44 32.89 -5.09 38.87
C LEU A 44 32.55 -5.34 40.34
N LEU A 45 31.57 -6.20 40.63
CA LEU A 45 31.21 -6.59 42.00
C LEU A 45 32.36 -7.31 42.71
N PHE A 46 33.01 -8.25 42.03
CA PHE A 46 34.17 -8.99 42.56
C PHE A 46 35.34 -8.05 42.89
N LEU A 47 35.62 -7.09 42.00
CA LEU A 47 36.64 -6.07 42.23
C LEU A 47 36.27 -5.16 43.41
N CYS A 48 35.06 -4.62 43.46
CA CYS A 48 34.61 -3.80 44.59
C CYS A 48 34.75 -4.53 45.93
N ALA A 49 34.33 -5.78 46.01
CA ALA A 49 34.43 -6.59 47.23
C ALA A 49 35.89 -6.90 47.60
N GLY A 50 36.71 -7.27 46.62
CA GLY A 50 38.13 -7.57 46.82
C GLY A 50 38.94 -6.34 47.25
N TRP A 51 38.63 -5.17 46.69
CA TRP A 51 39.29 -3.92 47.06
C TRP A 51 38.84 -3.42 48.43
N SER A 52 37.53 -3.46 48.74
CA SER A 52 37.00 -3.04 50.05
C SER A 52 37.60 -3.86 51.18
N THR A 53 37.74 -5.18 50.99
CA THR A 53 38.35 -6.07 51.98
C THR A 53 39.86 -5.83 52.17
N ILE A 54 40.59 -5.50 51.09
CA ILE A 54 42.01 -5.12 51.18
C ILE A 54 42.17 -3.78 51.91
N PHE A 55 41.37 -2.77 51.60
CA PHE A 55 41.45 -1.46 52.26
C PHE A 55 41.08 -1.54 53.74
N LEU A 56 39.99 -2.22 54.09
CA LEU A 56 39.61 -2.46 55.50
C LEU A 56 40.69 -3.23 56.25
N SER A 57 41.31 -4.24 55.60
CA SER A 57 42.41 -5.01 56.18
C SER A 57 43.70 -4.22 56.37
N ILE A 58 43.90 -3.13 55.61
CA ILE A 58 45.05 -2.22 55.76
C ILE A 58 44.77 -1.23 56.90
N GLU A 59 43.56 -0.67 56.96
CA GLU A 59 43.09 0.24 58.00
C GLU A 59 43.10 -0.42 59.39
N GLU A 60 42.62 -1.65 59.52
CA GLU A 60 42.67 -2.41 60.78
C GLU A 60 44.09 -2.72 61.26
N ARG A 61 45.05 -2.89 60.35
CA ARG A 61 46.43 -3.29 60.69
C ARG A 61 47.33 -2.12 61.07
N TYR A 62 46.97 -0.89 60.71
CA TYR A 62 47.82 0.28 60.92
C TYR A 62 47.00 1.44 61.49
N GLN A 63 46.63 1.33 62.76
CA GLN A 63 46.06 2.44 63.54
C GLN A 63 47.12 3.51 63.83
N GLY A 64 47.41 4.38 62.85
CA GLY A 64 48.10 5.65 63.08
C GLY A 64 49.40 5.93 62.29
N ALA A 65 49.73 5.17 61.25
CA ALA A 65 50.83 5.51 60.33
C ALA A 65 50.30 5.94 58.96
N ASP A 66 50.98 6.90 58.32
CA ASP A 66 50.60 7.43 57.01
C ASP A 66 50.62 6.30 55.95
N PRO A 67 49.49 6.01 55.27
CA PRO A 67 49.38 4.90 54.32
C PRO A 67 50.41 4.94 53.17
N ALA A 68 51.03 6.10 52.91
CA ALA A 68 52.05 6.29 51.87
C ALA A 68 53.34 5.48 52.09
N ASP A 69 53.76 5.28 53.35
CA ASP A 69 55.05 4.64 53.66
C ASP A 69 55.03 3.11 53.57
N VAL A 70 53.86 2.49 53.68
CA VAL A 70 53.73 1.02 53.75
C VAL A 70 53.78 0.35 52.37
N MET A 71 53.46 1.09 51.30
CA MET A 71 53.46 0.53 49.94
C MET A 71 54.71 0.89 49.11
N GLY A 72 55.63 1.72 49.61
CA GLY A 72 56.91 2.00 48.93
C GLY A 72 56.79 2.74 47.59
N PHE A 73 55.72 3.50 47.38
CA PHE A 73 55.49 4.28 46.16
C PHE A 73 55.41 5.76 46.50
N GLY A 74 56.44 6.54 46.17
CA GLY A 74 56.59 7.96 46.53
C GLY A 74 55.55 8.93 45.93
N ASN A 75 54.51 8.44 45.26
CA ASN A 75 53.40 9.26 44.79
C ASN A 75 52.10 8.42 44.70
N LEU A 76 51.65 7.92 45.85
CA LEU A 76 50.51 7.02 46.02
C LEU A 76 49.24 7.51 45.30
N ASN A 77 49.00 8.82 45.28
CA ASN A 77 47.81 9.42 44.66
C ASN A 77 47.74 9.19 43.15
N HIS A 78 48.85 9.27 42.40
CA HIS A 78 48.83 9.10 40.94
C HIS A 78 48.69 7.63 40.54
N LEU A 79 49.35 6.72 41.26
CA LEU A 79 49.27 5.28 40.99
C LEU A 79 47.87 4.74 41.32
N VAL A 80 47.31 5.14 42.47
CA VAL A 80 45.95 4.75 42.89
C VAL A 80 44.91 5.32 41.92
N ASN A 81 45.02 6.59 41.51
CA ASN A 81 44.12 7.18 40.52
C ASN A 81 44.22 6.50 39.14
N ALA A 82 45.44 6.15 38.69
CA ALA A 82 45.63 5.40 37.44
C ALA A 82 45.04 3.99 37.52
N MET A 83 45.18 3.31 38.66
CA MET A 83 44.60 1.99 38.88
C MET A 83 43.07 2.04 38.96
N ILE A 84 42.48 3.02 39.64
CA ILE A 84 41.02 3.22 39.67
C ILE A 84 40.50 3.50 38.26
N ALA A 85 41.19 4.35 37.48
CA ALA A 85 40.81 4.65 36.11
C ALA A 85 40.85 3.41 35.20
N VAL A 86 41.83 2.53 35.37
CA VAL A 86 41.93 1.28 34.57
C VAL A 86 40.91 0.23 35.04
N VAL A 87 40.72 0.09 36.36
CA VAL A 87 39.86 -0.95 36.96
C VAL A 87 38.38 -0.62 36.79
N PHE A 88 37.99 0.66 36.86
CA PHE A 88 36.59 1.09 36.73
C PHE A 88 36.30 1.77 35.39
N GLY A 89 37.20 2.62 34.89
CA GLY A 89 36.97 3.37 33.66
C GLY A 89 36.93 2.48 32.42
N LEU A 90 37.82 1.48 32.32
CA LEU A 90 37.90 0.62 31.14
C LEU A 90 36.68 -0.31 31.00
N PRO A 91 36.18 -0.97 32.06
CA PRO A 91 34.93 -1.72 31.99
C PRO A 91 33.69 -0.85 31.74
N ILE A 92 33.63 0.36 32.31
CA ILE A 92 32.51 1.29 32.06
C ILE A 92 32.48 1.73 30.60
N LEU A 93 33.64 2.06 30.02
CA LEU A 93 33.75 2.39 28.59
C LEU A 93 33.37 1.21 27.69
N LEU A 94 33.76 -0.01 28.07
CA LEU A 94 33.44 -1.21 27.32
C LEU A 94 31.94 -1.55 27.39
N LEU A 95 31.30 -1.32 28.54
CA LEU A 95 29.86 -1.45 28.72
C LEU A 95 29.09 -0.38 27.92
N ALA A 96 29.55 0.86 27.94
CA ALA A 96 29.00 1.93 27.10
C ALA A 96 29.13 1.62 25.60
N TYR A 97 30.28 1.08 25.17
CA TYR A 97 30.49 0.67 23.78
C TYR A 97 29.56 -0.47 23.36
N LEU A 98 29.39 -1.51 24.20
CA LEU A 98 28.54 -2.65 23.89
C LEU A 98 27.05 -2.32 23.88
N THR A 99 26.60 -1.49 24.82
CA THR A 99 25.21 -0.98 24.82
C THR A 99 24.95 -0.11 23.58
N TYR A 100 25.93 0.69 23.17
CA TYR A 100 25.86 1.47 21.95
C TYR A 100 25.78 0.58 20.69
N THR A 101 26.67 -0.42 20.54
CA THR A 101 26.63 -1.31 19.37
C THR A 101 25.36 -2.18 19.36
N GLY A 102 24.91 -2.66 20.51
CA GLY A 102 23.64 -3.38 20.64
C GLY A 102 22.43 -2.54 20.24
N SER A 103 22.42 -1.24 20.59
CA SER A 103 21.36 -0.32 20.17
C SER A 103 21.31 -0.11 18.65
N ILE A 104 22.47 -0.06 17.98
CA ILE A 104 22.57 0.05 16.52
C ILE A 104 22.10 -1.23 15.83
N GLU A 105 22.56 -2.39 16.31
CA GLU A 105 22.15 -3.69 15.76
C GLU A 105 20.64 -3.92 15.94
N ALA A 106 20.08 -3.59 17.10
CA ALA A 106 18.63 -3.67 17.35
C ALA A 106 17.83 -2.71 16.46
N LYS A 107 18.34 -1.48 16.24
CA LYS A 107 17.70 -0.53 15.32
C LYS A 107 17.68 -1.05 13.88
N ARG A 108 18.79 -1.65 13.43
CA ARG A 108 18.89 -2.27 12.11
C ARG A 108 17.96 -3.48 11.96
N GLN A 109 17.83 -4.32 12.97
CA GLN A 109 16.89 -5.45 12.95
C GLN A 109 15.44 -4.98 12.83
N ARG A 110 15.03 -3.98 13.62
CA ARG A 110 13.68 -3.40 13.51
C ARG A 110 13.41 -2.80 12.13
N GLU A 111 14.41 -2.16 11.54
CA GLU A 111 14.30 -1.63 10.18
C GLU A 111 14.17 -2.75 9.14
N GLN A 112 14.94 -3.83 9.26
CA GLN A 112 14.82 -5.01 8.40
C GLN A 112 13.47 -5.72 8.55
N GLU A 113 12.97 -5.87 9.78
CA GLU A 113 11.65 -6.45 10.05
C GLU A 113 10.54 -5.59 9.43
N ARG A 114 10.61 -4.27 9.57
CA ARG A 114 9.66 -3.35 8.94
C ARG A 114 9.68 -3.46 7.42
N VAL A 115 10.87 -3.44 6.82
CA VAL A 115 11.02 -3.58 5.37
C VAL A 115 10.49 -4.94 4.89
N LEU A 116 10.74 -6.01 5.65
CA LEU A 116 10.22 -7.35 5.34
C LEU A 116 8.69 -7.40 5.45
N GLU A 117 8.12 -6.79 6.48
CA GLU A 117 6.66 -6.72 6.68
C GLU A 117 5.99 -5.90 5.58
N GLU A 118 6.55 -4.73 5.24
CA GLU A 118 6.11 -3.91 4.11
C GLU A 118 6.20 -4.66 2.78
N THR A 119 7.29 -5.41 2.56
CA THR A 119 7.48 -6.22 1.34
C THR A 119 6.47 -7.36 1.29
N ASN A 120 6.25 -8.08 2.39
CA ASN A 120 5.27 -9.16 2.45
C ASN A 120 3.85 -8.65 2.23
N ARG A 121 3.51 -7.48 2.78
CA ARG A 121 2.22 -6.84 2.54
C ARG A 121 2.05 -6.44 1.08
N ALA A 122 3.06 -5.81 0.48
CA ALA A 122 3.02 -5.44 -0.94
C ALA A 122 2.91 -6.67 -1.86
N LEU A 123 3.57 -7.78 -1.52
CA LEU A 123 3.45 -9.05 -2.24
C LEU A 123 2.04 -9.65 -2.11
N ALA A 124 1.45 -9.61 -0.91
CA ALA A 124 0.08 -10.06 -0.67
C ALA A 124 -0.93 -9.20 -1.46
N ASP A 125 -0.80 -7.88 -1.40
CA ASP A 125 -1.66 -6.96 -2.16
C ASP A 125 -1.54 -7.21 -3.68
N ALA A 126 -0.32 -7.41 -4.18
CA ALA A 126 -0.09 -7.75 -5.59
C ALA A 126 -0.71 -9.10 -5.98
N ALA A 127 -0.69 -10.10 -5.11
CA ALA A 127 -1.33 -11.39 -5.34
C ALA A 127 -2.86 -11.24 -5.45
N LEU A 128 -3.49 -10.52 -4.53
CA LEU A 128 -4.92 -10.21 -4.57
C LEU A 128 -5.31 -9.43 -5.83
N GLU A 129 -4.44 -8.54 -6.30
CA GLU A 129 -4.63 -7.81 -7.55
C GLU A 129 -4.51 -8.68 -8.80
N MET A 130 -3.65 -9.69 -8.76
CA MET A 130 -3.51 -10.68 -9.83
C MET A 130 -4.71 -11.64 -9.90
N GLU A 131 -5.27 -12.00 -8.75
CA GLU A 131 -6.49 -12.82 -8.62
C GLU A 131 -7.78 -12.02 -8.90
N GLY A 132 -7.67 -10.70 -9.03
CA GLY A 132 -8.80 -9.80 -9.27
C GLY A 132 -9.76 -9.70 -8.10
N GLU A 133 -9.28 -9.95 -6.88
CA GLU A 133 -10.05 -9.71 -5.65
C GLU A 133 -10.08 -8.22 -5.29
N GLN A 134 -9.03 -7.49 -5.63
CA GLN A 134 -8.97 -6.04 -5.51
C GLN A 134 -8.17 -5.43 -6.66
N CYS A 135 -8.33 -4.14 -6.92
CA CYS A 135 -7.44 -3.43 -7.84
C CYS A 135 -7.30 -1.98 -7.42
N THR A 136 -6.07 -1.50 -7.42
CA THR A 136 -5.77 -0.09 -7.25
C THR A 136 -6.00 0.67 -8.56
N PHE A 137 -6.99 1.55 -8.57
CA PHE A 137 -7.26 2.49 -9.66
C PHE A 137 -6.83 3.91 -9.26
N LEU A 138 -6.58 4.71 -10.30
CA LEU A 138 -6.38 6.16 -10.20
C LEU A 138 -7.63 6.83 -10.72
N PHE A 139 -8.06 7.89 -10.05
CA PHE A 139 -9.24 8.65 -10.37
C PHE A 139 -8.89 10.13 -10.36
N LEU A 140 -9.59 10.92 -11.15
CA LEU A 140 -9.59 12.35 -10.94
C LEU A 140 -10.58 12.72 -9.82
N ASP A 141 -10.19 13.66 -8.98
CA ASP A 141 -11.10 14.37 -8.09
C ASP A 141 -12.22 15.06 -8.89
N ALA A 142 -13.48 14.70 -8.62
CA ALA A 142 -14.63 15.20 -9.37
C ALA A 142 -14.75 16.73 -9.31
N ASP A 143 -14.31 17.35 -8.21
CA ASP A 143 -14.40 18.80 -8.03
C ASP A 143 -13.56 19.57 -9.06
N VAL A 144 -12.47 18.98 -9.56
CA VAL A 144 -11.61 19.60 -10.58
C VAL A 144 -12.41 19.93 -11.85
N ILE A 145 -13.32 19.03 -12.26
CA ILE A 145 -14.19 19.22 -13.43
C ILE A 145 -15.41 20.04 -13.04
N ARG A 146 -16.05 19.70 -11.91
CA ARG A 146 -17.33 20.27 -11.46
C ARG A 146 -17.22 21.77 -11.20
N SER A 147 -16.14 22.22 -10.55
CA SER A 147 -15.93 23.64 -10.23
C SER A 147 -15.43 24.46 -11.42
N GLY A 148 -14.96 23.81 -12.48
CA GLY A 148 -14.30 24.47 -13.60
C GLY A 148 -12.82 24.79 -13.36
N LEU A 149 -12.20 24.25 -12.29
CA LEU A 149 -10.78 24.45 -12.00
C LEU A 149 -9.88 24.08 -13.19
N CYS A 150 -10.22 23.02 -13.92
CA CYS A 150 -9.50 22.63 -15.14
C CYS A 150 -9.49 23.75 -16.22
N ASP A 151 -10.54 24.55 -16.33
CA ASP A 151 -10.59 25.65 -17.31
C ASP A 151 -9.71 26.83 -16.87
N GLU A 152 -9.69 27.12 -15.56
CA GLU A 152 -8.94 28.24 -14.97
C GLU A 152 -7.43 28.07 -15.19
N VAL A 153 -6.94 26.84 -15.09
CA VAL A 153 -5.53 26.48 -15.32
C VAL A 153 -5.21 26.19 -16.78
N GLY A 154 -6.19 26.32 -17.68
CA GLY A 154 -5.98 26.35 -19.13
C GLY A 154 -6.41 25.09 -19.91
N TYR A 155 -6.95 24.07 -19.26
CA TYR A 155 -7.43 22.83 -19.88
C TYR A 155 -8.91 22.91 -20.29
N LYS A 156 -9.22 23.86 -21.20
CA LYS A 156 -10.61 24.18 -21.59
C LYS A 156 -11.29 23.14 -22.48
N THR A 157 -10.52 22.46 -23.32
CA THR A 157 -11.08 21.51 -24.30
C THR A 157 -10.99 20.09 -23.78
N THR A 158 -9.81 19.68 -23.32
CA THR A 158 -9.56 18.34 -22.81
C THR A 158 -8.47 18.40 -21.77
N LEU A 159 -8.40 17.38 -20.92
CA LEU A 159 -7.38 17.24 -19.90
C LEU A 159 -6.22 16.41 -20.42
N PRO A 160 -4.97 16.71 -19.99
CA PRO A 160 -3.81 16.01 -20.50
C PRO A 160 -3.79 14.57 -19.98
N ARG A 161 -2.97 13.72 -20.59
CA ARG A 161 -2.85 12.31 -20.17
C ARG A 161 -2.39 12.20 -18.71
N LEU A 162 -2.67 11.06 -18.08
CA LEU A 162 -2.39 10.80 -16.66
C LEU A 162 -0.99 11.29 -16.24
N GLN A 163 0.04 10.92 -17.00
CA GLN A 163 1.43 11.23 -16.64
C GLN A 163 1.72 12.74 -16.56
N GLU A 164 1.04 13.54 -17.37
CA GLU A 164 1.19 15.00 -17.37
C GLU A 164 0.42 15.63 -16.22
N ILE A 165 -0.76 15.09 -15.87
CA ILE A 165 -1.50 15.50 -14.67
C ILE A 165 -0.71 15.16 -13.42
N GLU A 166 -0.16 13.95 -13.29
CA GLU A 166 0.64 13.56 -12.11
C GLU A 166 1.89 14.45 -11.95
N ALA A 167 2.45 14.96 -13.04
CA ALA A 167 3.59 15.88 -13.01
C ALA A 167 3.21 17.32 -12.65
N ALA A 168 2.10 17.83 -13.18
CA ALA A 168 1.68 19.23 -13.03
C ALA A 168 0.76 19.47 -11.83
N HIS A 169 -0.15 18.54 -11.56
CA HIS A 169 -1.25 18.61 -10.59
C HIS A 169 -1.45 17.26 -9.87
N PRO A 170 -0.45 16.74 -9.14
CA PRO A 170 -0.54 15.44 -8.47
C PRO A 170 -1.70 15.36 -7.48
N GLU A 171 -2.16 16.49 -6.94
CA GLU A 171 -3.27 16.57 -6.01
C GLU A 171 -4.64 16.25 -6.62
N TRP A 172 -4.77 16.35 -7.95
CA TRP A 172 -6.01 15.99 -8.65
C TRP A 172 -6.22 14.48 -8.77
N ILE A 173 -5.13 13.70 -8.73
CA ILE A 173 -5.20 12.25 -8.89
C ILE A 173 -5.34 11.57 -7.53
N LYS A 174 -6.43 10.82 -7.36
CA LYS A 174 -6.75 10.07 -6.15
C LYS A 174 -6.59 8.58 -6.41
N ARG A 175 -5.78 7.92 -5.59
CA ARG A 175 -5.60 6.47 -5.60
C ARG A 175 -6.67 5.81 -4.73
N ARG A 176 -7.40 4.83 -5.26
CA ARG A 176 -8.40 4.04 -4.52
C ARG A 176 -8.29 2.57 -4.86
N VAL A 177 -8.46 1.73 -3.85
CA VAL A 177 -8.51 0.28 -3.99
C VAL A 177 -9.97 -0.13 -4.06
N LEU A 178 -10.38 -0.70 -5.20
CA LEU A 178 -11.71 -1.28 -5.35
C LEU A 178 -11.61 -2.78 -5.07
N LYS A 179 -12.43 -3.27 -4.14
CA LYS A 179 -12.56 -4.69 -3.80
C LYS A 179 -13.76 -5.32 -4.51
N ARG A 180 -13.59 -6.54 -5.00
CA ARG A 180 -14.58 -7.30 -5.77
C ARG A 180 -15.90 -7.49 -5.04
N HIS A 181 -15.87 -7.96 -3.79
CA HIS A 181 -17.07 -8.17 -2.99
C HIS A 181 -17.84 -6.86 -2.74
N LEU A 182 -17.14 -5.75 -2.50
CA LEU A 182 -17.79 -4.44 -2.32
C LEU A 182 -18.36 -3.88 -3.64
N ALA A 183 -17.68 -4.12 -4.76
CA ALA A 183 -18.12 -3.69 -6.08
C ALA A 183 -19.40 -4.44 -6.49
N TYR A 184 -19.38 -5.78 -6.43
CA TYR A 184 -20.47 -6.61 -6.94
C TYR A 184 -21.56 -6.85 -5.90
N GLY A 185 -21.19 -7.19 -4.67
CA GLY A 185 -22.13 -7.68 -3.65
C GLY A 185 -22.86 -6.60 -2.86
N ARG A 186 -22.34 -5.36 -2.82
CA ARG A 186 -22.93 -4.26 -2.03
C ARG A 186 -23.14 -2.95 -2.79
N GLN A 187 -22.77 -2.90 -4.07
CA GLN A 187 -22.80 -1.68 -4.89
C GLN A 187 -22.17 -0.48 -4.17
N HIS A 188 -21.12 -0.72 -3.37
CA HIS A 188 -20.59 0.25 -2.41
C HIS A 188 -20.07 1.53 -3.07
N TYR A 189 -19.53 1.39 -4.29
CA TYR A 189 -18.92 2.49 -5.04
C TYR A 189 -19.89 3.23 -5.95
N ARG A 190 -21.18 2.85 -5.96
CA ARG A 190 -22.15 3.32 -6.96
C ARG A 190 -22.34 4.84 -6.95
N SER A 191 -22.52 5.47 -5.79
CA SER A 191 -22.73 6.92 -5.69
C SER A 191 -21.44 7.72 -5.77
N GLU A 192 -20.35 7.19 -5.21
CA GLU A 192 -19.09 7.91 -5.04
C GLU A 192 -18.21 7.92 -6.31
N VAL A 193 -18.27 6.86 -7.12
CA VAL A 193 -17.40 6.67 -8.29
C VAL A 193 -18.20 6.72 -9.58
N LEU A 194 -17.75 7.54 -10.53
CA LEU A 194 -18.26 7.65 -11.88
C LEU A 194 -17.24 7.15 -12.89
N ALA A 195 -17.50 6.02 -13.54
CA ALA A 195 -16.73 5.55 -14.69
C ALA A 195 -17.33 6.11 -15.99
N VAL A 196 -16.48 6.61 -16.88
CA VAL A 196 -16.92 7.19 -18.16
C VAL A 196 -16.66 6.21 -19.29
N SER A 197 -17.72 5.71 -19.91
CA SER A 197 -17.64 4.88 -21.11
C SER A 197 -17.80 5.76 -22.35
N HIS A 198 -16.83 5.71 -23.25
CA HIS A 198 -16.75 6.60 -24.40
C HIS A 198 -15.91 6.01 -25.53
N ARG A 199 -15.98 6.62 -26.72
CA ARG A 199 -15.07 6.32 -27.83
C ARG A 199 -14.04 7.44 -27.96
N TRP A 200 -12.80 7.07 -28.26
CA TRP A 200 -11.77 8.02 -28.63
C TRP A 200 -12.09 8.63 -30.00
N GLU A 201 -12.23 9.95 -30.06
CA GLU A 201 -12.44 10.68 -31.31
C GLU A 201 -11.24 10.56 -32.25
N GLN A 202 -10.03 10.69 -31.69
CA GLN A 202 -8.75 10.56 -32.40
C GLN A 202 -7.77 9.69 -31.60
N PRO A 203 -6.79 9.04 -32.24
CA PRO A 203 -5.85 8.15 -31.56
C PRO A 203 -4.96 8.82 -30.50
N GLU A 204 -4.67 10.13 -30.64
CA GLU A 204 -3.84 10.88 -29.69
C GLU A 204 -4.65 11.83 -28.80
N ALA A 205 -5.92 12.08 -29.16
CA ALA A 205 -6.82 13.03 -28.50
C ALA A 205 -8.21 12.40 -28.39
N PRO A 206 -8.54 11.74 -27.27
CA PRO A 206 -9.83 11.05 -27.13
C PRO A 206 -11.03 12.00 -27.18
N ASP A 207 -10.85 13.24 -26.72
CA ASP A 207 -11.87 14.31 -26.70
C ASP A 207 -11.35 15.57 -27.41
N ALA A 208 -11.03 15.44 -28.69
CA ALA A 208 -10.50 16.55 -29.48
C ALA A 208 -11.50 17.72 -29.60
N SER A 209 -12.81 17.41 -29.59
CA SER A 209 -13.90 18.39 -29.64
C SER A 209 -14.22 19.06 -28.30
N GLY A 210 -13.77 18.47 -27.20
CA GLY A 210 -14.15 18.85 -25.83
C GLY A 210 -15.61 18.54 -25.49
N ALA A 211 -16.34 17.83 -26.35
CA ALA A 211 -17.73 17.49 -26.10
C ALA A 211 -17.88 16.52 -24.93
N GLN A 212 -16.90 15.64 -24.74
CA GLN A 212 -16.96 14.64 -23.69
C GLN A 212 -16.72 15.28 -22.32
N LEU A 213 -15.69 16.12 -22.19
CA LEU A 213 -15.41 16.86 -20.96
C LEU A 213 -16.58 17.78 -20.57
N ARG A 214 -17.22 18.44 -21.54
CA ARG A 214 -18.42 19.24 -21.29
C ARG A 214 -19.58 18.38 -20.76
N ALA A 215 -19.87 17.25 -21.40
CA ALA A 215 -20.93 16.34 -20.96
C ALA A 215 -20.67 15.77 -19.56
N ILE A 216 -19.42 15.42 -19.25
CA ILE A 216 -19.02 14.98 -17.90
C ILE A 216 -19.26 16.10 -16.88
N ARG A 217 -18.86 17.33 -17.19
CA ARG A 217 -19.10 18.48 -16.29
C ARG A 217 -20.58 18.70 -16.03
N GLU A 218 -21.41 18.71 -17.08
CA GLU A 218 -22.86 18.87 -16.97
C GLU A 218 -23.47 17.78 -16.09
N TYR A 219 -23.04 16.52 -16.25
CA TYR A 219 -23.47 15.43 -15.39
C TYR A 219 -23.06 15.64 -13.93
N LEU A 220 -21.81 16.02 -13.66
CA LEU A 220 -21.29 16.25 -12.30
C LEU A 220 -21.96 17.43 -11.58
N GLN A 221 -22.54 18.36 -12.34
CA GLN A 221 -23.32 19.50 -11.83
C GLN A 221 -24.82 19.16 -11.66
N SER A 222 -25.28 18.03 -12.20
CA SER A 222 -26.65 17.55 -12.00
C SER A 222 -26.86 17.00 -10.57
N PRO A 223 -28.11 16.88 -10.09
CA PRO A 223 -28.38 16.30 -8.77
C PRO A 223 -27.78 14.91 -8.55
N ALA A 224 -27.77 14.06 -9.58
CA ALA A 224 -27.16 12.73 -9.51
C ALA A 224 -25.63 12.79 -9.42
N GLY A 225 -25.03 13.81 -10.04
CA GLY A 225 -23.57 13.99 -10.06
C GLY A 225 -22.99 14.61 -8.80
N LEU A 226 -23.81 15.18 -7.89
CA LEU A 226 -23.32 15.84 -6.68
C LEU A 226 -22.68 14.87 -5.67
N GLU A 227 -23.11 13.60 -5.66
CA GLU A 227 -22.56 12.57 -4.76
C GLU A 227 -21.22 12.00 -5.26
N VAL A 228 -20.90 12.20 -6.54
CA VAL A 228 -19.68 11.68 -7.16
C VAL A 228 -18.48 12.40 -6.58
N SER A 229 -17.52 11.66 -6.04
CA SER A 229 -16.24 12.20 -5.56
C SER A 229 -15.10 11.88 -6.52
N PHE A 230 -15.22 10.78 -7.28
CA PHE A 230 -14.15 10.28 -8.14
C PHE A 230 -14.65 10.01 -9.55
N VAL A 231 -13.93 10.53 -10.54
CA VAL A 231 -14.20 10.29 -11.96
C VAL A 231 -13.09 9.41 -12.53
N TRP A 232 -13.50 8.35 -13.21
CA TRP A 232 -12.61 7.48 -13.96
C TRP A 232 -12.84 7.65 -15.45
N TYR A 233 -11.76 7.96 -16.15
CA TYR A 233 -11.75 8.07 -17.60
C TYR A 233 -10.36 7.65 -18.08
N ASP A 234 -10.31 6.65 -18.96
CA ASP A 234 -9.11 5.91 -19.32
C ASP A 234 -7.87 6.78 -19.61
N TYR A 235 -7.98 7.84 -20.41
CA TYR A 235 -6.87 8.65 -20.91
C TYR A 235 -6.06 9.35 -19.82
N TRP A 236 -6.76 9.79 -18.77
CA TRP A 236 -6.21 10.62 -17.70
C TRP A 236 -6.26 9.93 -16.33
N CYS A 237 -6.80 8.70 -16.30
CA CYS A 237 -6.76 7.80 -15.14
C CYS A 237 -5.88 6.56 -15.37
N MET A 238 -5.44 6.26 -16.59
CA MET A 238 -4.51 5.17 -16.90
C MET A 238 -3.27 5.69 -17.64
N PRO A 239 -2.11 5.04 -17.50
CA PRO A 239 -0.92 5.43 -18.27
C PRO A 239 -1.15 5.32 -19.78
N GLN A 240 -0.77 6.35 -20.53
CA GLN A 240 -0.96 6.43 -21.99
C GLN A 240 0.34 6.52 -22.79
N GLY A 241 0.28 6.10 -24.06
CA GLY A 241 1.38 6.23 -25.01
C GLY A 241 2.64 5.44 -24.62
N ILE A 242 3.79 6.11 -24.62
CA ILE A 242 5.07 5.52 -24.19
C ILE A 242 5.04 5.34 -22.67
N ARG A 243 5.03 4.07 -22.26
CA ARG A 243 4.95 3.67 -20.84
C ARG A 243 6.29 3.17 -20.32
N SER A 244 6.67 3.61 -19.13
CA SER A 244 7.76 3.02 -18.35
C SER A 244 7.44 1.56 -17.97
N PRO A 245 8.42 0.75 -17.53
CA PRO A 245 8.16 -0.63 -17.11
C PRO A 245 7.11 -0.74 -15.99
N THR A 246 7.12 0.18 -15.02
CA THR A 246 6.15 0.20 -13.91
C THR A 246 4.76 0.60 -14.40
N GLU A 247 4.67 1.57 -15.30
CA GLU A 247 3.41 1.97 -15.94
C GLU A 247 2.79 0.86 -16.78
N LYS A 248 3.61 0.03 -17.46
CA LYS A 248 3.11 -1.13 -18.21
C LYS A 248 2.45 -2.15 -17.29
N VAL A 249 3.05 -2.40 -16.12
CA VAL A 249 2.48 -3.29 -15.10
C VAL A 249 1.17 -2.71 -14.57
N GLY A 250 1.15 -1.43 -14.19
CA GLY A 250 -0.05 -0.74 -13.70
C GLY A 250 -1.18 -0.73 -14.74
N PHE A 251 -0.86 -0.40 -16.00
CA PHE A 251 -1.81 -0.42 -17.11
C PHE A 251 -2.44 -1.80 -17.30
N LYS A 252 -1.62 -2.86 -17.38
CA LYS A 252 -2.11 -4.23 -17.55
C LYS A 252 -2.99 -4.65 -16.39
N ARG A 253 -2.58 -4.35 -15.16
CA ARG A 253 -3.35 -4.64 -13.94
C ARG A 253 -4.72 -3.98 -13.95
N MET A 254 -4.79 -2.68 -14.25
CA MET A 254 -6.05 -1.94 -14.30
C MET A 254 -6.96 -2.48 -15.41
N LEU A 255 -6.41 -2.75 -16.60
CA LEU A 255 -7.17 -3.28 -17.74
C LEU A 255 -7.75 -4.67 -17.44
N GLN A 256 -7.00 -5.52 -16.75
CA GLN A 256 -7.46 -6.85 -16.35
C GLN A 256 -8.61 -6.82 -15.34
N ASN A 257 -8.76 -5.74 -14.58
CA ASN A 257 -9.74 -5.60 -13.50
C ASN A 257 -10.80 -4.53 -13.79
N VAL A 258 -10.88 -4.04 -15.03
CA VAL A 258 -11.75 -2.91 -15.42
C VAL A 258 -13.23 -3.21 -15.21
N ASN A 259 -13.62 -4.50 -15.19
CA ASN A 259 -14.96 -4.95 -14.83
C ASN A 259 -15.41 -4.49 -13.44
N LEU A 260 -14.48 -4.30 -12.48
CA LEU A 260 -14.80 -3.73 -11.17
C LEU A 260 -15.45 -2.34 -11.28
N LEU A 261 -15.03 -1.54 -12.25
CA LEU A 261 -15.57 -0.20 -12.48
C LEU A 261 -16.99 -0.31 -13.04
N TYR A 262 -17.16 -1.01 -14.15
CA TYR A 262 -18.42 -0.99 -14.90
C TYR A 262 -19.54 -1.87 -14.28
N LEU A 263 -19.19 -2.81 -13.42
CA LEU A 263 -20.16 -3.59 -12.64
C LEU A 263 -20.40 -3.01 -11.24
N GLY A 264 -19.46 -2.25 -10.67
CA GLY A 264 -19.54 -1.79 -9.28
C GLY A 264 -19.82 -0.30 -9.08
N CYS A 265 -19.60 0.53 -10.09
CA CYS A 265 -19.69 1.99 -10.00
C CYS A 265 -20.84 2.54 -10.87
N SER A 266 -21.18 3.82 -10.72
CA SER A 266 -22.02 4.50 -11.72
C SER A 266 -21.24 4.69 -13.02
N VAL A 267 -21.94 4.59 -14.15
CA VAL A 267 -21.36 4.66 -15.48
C VAL A 267 -22.04 5.76 -16.28
N LEU A 268 -21.27 6.76 -16.70
CA LEU A 268 -21.71 7.76 -17.67
C LEU A 268 -21.33 7.27 -19.07
N ILE A 269 -22.33 6.97 -19.88
CA ILE A 269 -22.14 6.53 -21.26
C ILE A 269 -22.26 7.75 -22.17
N LEU A 270 -21.14 8.14 -22.78
CA LEU A 270 -21.09 9.23 -23.76
C LEU A 270 -21.29 8.64 -25.15
N GLN A 271 -22.55 8.66 -25.60
CA GLN A 271 -22.92 8.00 -26.85
C GLN A 271 -22.75 8.96 -28.03
N GLU A 272 -21.87 8.60 -28.95
CA GLU A 272 -21.81 9.19 -30.29
C GLU A 272 -22.28 8.18 -31.36
N LEU A 273 -22.36 8.61 -32.63
CA LEU A 273 -22.88 7.79 -33.73
C LEU A 273 -22.20 6.42 -33.88
N SER A 274 -20.89 6.35 -33.63
CA SER A 274 -20.08 5.13 -33.81
C SER A 274 -19.91 4.31 -32.53
N TYR A 275 -20.61 4.66 -31.44
CA TYR A 275 -20.42 4.02 -30.14
C TYR A 275 -20.62 2.49 -30.20
N LEU A 276 -21.66 2.03 -30.89
CA LEU A 276 -21.97 0.59 -31.06
C LEU A 276 -21.02 -0.17 -32.00
N SER A 277 -20.04 0.48 -32.62
CA SER A 277 -19.08 -0.20 -33.50
C SER A 277 -17.86 -0.78 -32.76
N ARG A 278 -17.66 -0.39 -31.50
CA ARG A 278 -16.45 -0.71 -30.72
C ARG A 278 -16.76 -1.76 -29.65
N PHE A 279 -15.79 -2.63 -29.39
CA PHE A 279 -15.91 -3.68 -28.37
C PHE A 279 -16.09 -3.10 -26.96
N TRP A 280 -15.17 -2.23 -26.53
CA TRP A 280 -15.14 -1.72 -25.15
C TRP A 280 -16.40 -0.96 -24.80
N THR A 281 -16.84 0.00 -25.62
CA THR A 281 -18.07 0.77 -25.40
C THR A 281 -19.30 -0.10 -25.21
N GLN A 282 -19.43 -1.19 -25.98
CA GLN A 282 -20.53 -2.14 -25.86
C GLN A 282 -20.41 -3.02 -24.61
N PHE A 283 -19.21 -3.53 -24.33
CA PHE A 283 -18.91 -4.32 -23.14
C PHE A 283 -19.21 -3.54 -21.85
N GLU A 284 -18.76 -2.29 -21.79
CA GLU A 284 -18.93 -1.38 -20.66
C GLU A 284 -20.41 -1.02 -20.45
N ALA A 285 -21.11 -0.72 -21.54
CA ALA A 285 -22.55 -0.48 -21.52
C ALA A 285 -23.31 -1.70 -20.98
N TRP A 286 -23.02 -2.90 -21.49
CA TRP A 286 -23.66 -4.12 -21.01
C TRP A 286 -23.40 -4.35 -19.51
N CYS A 287 -22.14 -4.26 -19.06
CA CYS A 287 -21.77 -4.42 -17.64
C CYS A 287 -22.58 -3.48 -16.73
N SER A 288 -22.71 -2.22 -17.13
CA SER A 288 -23.44 -1.20 -16.35
C SER A 288 -24.95 -1.46 -16.22
N MET A 289 -25.50 -2.31 -17.08
CA MET A 289 -26.91 -2.71 -17.10
C MET A 289 -27.17 -4.07 -16.44
N GLN A 290 -26.14 -4.77 -15.97
CA GLN A 290 -26.28 -6.03 -15.25
C GLN A 290 -26.36 -5.82 -13.73
N SER A 291 -26.86 -6.82 -13.00
CA SER A 291 -26.87 -6.89 -11.54
C SER A 291 -26.21 -8.17 -11.09
N ALA A 292 -25.49 -8.08 -9.98
CA ALA A 292 -24.86 -9.20 -9.31
C ALA A 292 -25.86 -9.85 -8.35
N THR A 293 -26.09 -11.15 -8.50
CA THR A 293 -27.06 -11.93 -7.71
C THR A 293 -26.42 -13.21 -7.16
N GLU A 294 -27.13 -13.90 -6.27
CA GLU A 294 -26.71 -15.21 -5.76
C GLU A 294 -26.61 -16.28 -6.87
N ASP A 295 -27.38 -16.12 -7.94
CA ASP A 295 -27.37 -17.02 -9.11
C ASP A 295 -26.32 -16.61 -10.17
N GLY A 296 -25.60 -15.50 -9.97
CA GLY A 296 -24.62 -14.97 -10.92
C GLY A 296 -24.99 -13.61 -11.48
N LEU A 297 -24.45 -13.28 -12.65
CA LEU A 297 -24.68 -12.00 -13.30
C LEU A 297 -25.92 -12.07 -14.20
N GLY A 298 -26.83 -11.11 -14.06
CA GLY A 298 -28.03 -11.05 -14.89
C GLY A 298 -28.57 -9.65 -15.12
N PRO A 299 -29.59 -9.49 -15.97
CA PRO A 299 -30.18 -8.20 -16.29
C PRO A 299 -30.64 -7.42 -15.05
N ALA A 300 -30.19 -6.17 -14.88
CA ALA A 300 -30.67 -5.32 -13.80
C ALA A 300 -32.06 -4.73 -14.13
N PRO A 301 -32.96 -4.64 -13.12
CA PRO A 301 -34.17 -3.83 -13.22
C PRO A 301 -33.84 -2.39 -13.65
N ALA A 302 -34.74 -1.73 -14.39
CA ALA A 302 -34.47 -0.40 -14.95
C ALA A 302 -34.04 0.64 -13.90
N ALA A 303 -34.61 0.60 -12.69
CA ALA A 303 -34.25 1.50 -11.58
C ALA A 303 -32.88 1.20 -10.96
N GLU A 304 -32.36 -0.02 -11.14
CA GLU A 304 -31.11 -0.47 -10.53
C GLU A 304 -29.92 -0.43 -11.49
N ARG A 305 -30.16 -0.19 -12.78
CA ARG A 305 -29.10 0.03 -13.77
C ARG A 305 -28.21 1.19 -13.33
N ARG A 306 -26.90 1.00 -13.48
CA ARG A 306 -25.89 1.98 -13.04
C ARG A 306 -25.48 2.93 -14.14
N CYS A 307 -26.16 2.91 -15.30
CA CYS A 307 -25.82 3.74 -16.44
C CYS A 307 -26.69 5.00 -16.54
N THR A 308 -26.07 6.10 -16.92
CA THR A 308 -26.73 7.27 -17.53
C THR A 308 -26.20 7.42 -18.94
N VAL A 309 -27.07 7.38 -19.96
CA VAL A 309 -26.68 7.55 -21.36
C VAL A 309 -26.89 9.01 -21.74
N VAL A 310 -25.83 9.66 -22.21
CA VAL A 310 -25.85 11.03 -22.69
C VAL A 310 -25.47 11.03 -24.17
N PRO A 311 -26.41 11.30 -25.09
CA PRO A 311 -26.09 11.53 -26.49
C PRO A 311 -25.19 12.76 -26.62
N ILE A 312 -24.06 12.60 -27.29
CA ILE A 312 -23.14 13.69 -27.61
C ILE A 312 -22.95 13.81 -29.12
N LEU A 313 -22.41 14.95 -29.56
CA LEU A 313 -22.14 15.25 -30.96
C LEU A 313 -23.43 15.11 -31.82
N GLN A 314 -23.47 14.15 -32.75
CA GLN A 314 -24.62 13.92 -33.63
C GLN A 314 -25.54 12.76 -33.18
N ALA A 315 -25.30 12.16 -32.00
CA ALA A 315 -26.21 11.15 -31.47
C ALA A 315 -27.53 11.76 -31.00
N THR A 316 -28.57 10.93 -30.92
CA THR A 316 -29.92 11.34 -30.51
C THR A 316 -30.42 10.51 -29.33
N GLU A 317 -31.44 11.00 -28.64
CA GLU A 317 -32.12 10.26 -27.56
C GLU A 317 -32.72 8.92 -28.03
N GLY A 318 -33.12 8.82 -29.31
CA GLY A 318 -33.58 7.57 -29.90
C GLY A 318 -32.47 6.51 -29.91
N MET A 319 -31.24 6.91 -30.25
CA MET A 319 -30.08 6.02 -30.23
C MET A 319 -29.69 5.59 -28.81
N ALA A 320 -29.88 6.46 -27.81
CA ALA A 320 -29.70 6.10 -26.39
C ALA A 320 -30.69 5.06 -25.94
N SER A 321 -31.95 5.20 -26.36
CA SER A 321 -32.99 4.21 -26.10
C SER A 321 -32.67 2.88 -26.77
N GLU A 322 -32.20 2.89 -28.02
CA GLU A 322 -31.77 1.69 -28.76
C GLU A 322 -30.60 0.98 -28.09
N LEU A 323 -29.60 1.72 -27.59
CA LEU A 323 -28.47 1.15 -26.84
C LEU A 323 -28.96 0.37 -25.61
N ILE A 324 -29.88 0.96 -24.84
CA ILE A 324 -30.47 0.31 -23.67
C ILE A 324 -31.28 -0.92 -24.08
N MET A 325 -32.11 -0.81 -25.13
CA MET A 325 -32.90 -1.94 -25.63
C MET A 325 -32.02 -3.10 -26.11
N MET A 326 -30.87 -2.80 -26.71
CA MET A 326 -29.94 -3.81 -27.21
C MET A 326 -29.27 -4.61 -26.09
N TRP A 327 -28.88 -3.96 -24.98
CA TRP A 327 -28.02 -4.59 -23.97
C TRP A 327 -28.71 -4.94 -22.66
N ALA A 328 -29.77 -4.22 -22.28
CA ALA A 328 -30.25 -4.28 -20.90
C ALA A 328 -30.92 -5.60 -20.52
N SER A 329 -31.38 -6.42 -21.48
CA SER A 329 -32.00 -7.72 -21.22
C SER A 329 -31.12 -8.90 -21.59
N ARG A 330 -29.90 -8.66 -22.08
CA ARG A 330 -29.03 -9.73 -22.58
C ARG A 330 -28.34 -10.48 -21.47
N SER A 331 -28.38 -11.80 -21.55
CA SER A 331 -27.59 -12.68 -20.69
C SER A 331 -26.08 -12.58 -21.00
N VAL A 332 -25.26 -13.19 -20.15
CA VAL A 332 -23.81 -13.27 -20.35
C VAL A 332 -23.48 -13.97 -21.67
N ASP A 333 -24.13 -15.08 -21.99
CA ASP A 333 -23.88 -15.84 -23.22
C ASP A 333 -24.28 -15.05 -24.48
N GLU A 334 -25.46 -14.41 -24.47
CA GLU A 334 -25.92 -13.57 -25.58
C GLU A 334 -25.00 -12.36 -25.80
N ALA A 335 -24.48 -11.81 -24.70
CA ALA A 335 -23.53 -10.72 -24.75
C ALA A 335 -22.18 -11.18 -25.32
N ILE A 336 -21.67 -12.33 -24.90
CA ILE A 336 -20.44 -12.92 -25.46
C ILE A 336 -20.61 -13.17 -26.97
N GLU A 337 -21.72 -13.78 -27.39
CA GLU A 337 -21.99 -14.06 -28.81
C GLU A 337 -22.00 -12.77 -29.63
N THR A 338 -22.71 -11.74 -29.16
CA THR A 338 -22.78 -10.47 -29.87
C THR A 338 -21.44 -9.76 -29.89
N LEU A 339 -20.75 -9.67 -28.74
CA LEU A 339 -19.46 -9.00 -28.66
C LEU A 339 -18.39 -9.72 -29.48
N ALA A 340 -18.48 -11.05 -29.61
CA ALA A 340 -17.58 -11.85 -30.45
C ALA A 340 -17.78 -11.61 -31.96
N SER A 341 -18.92 -11.05 -32.38
CA SER A 341 -19.24 -10.77 -33.78
C SER A 341 -18.13 -10.00 -34.50
N PRO A 342 -17.87 -10.29 -35.79
CA PRO A 342 -16.92 -9.54 -36.62
C PRO A 342 -17.30 -8.07 -36.81
N ASP A 343 -18.59 -7.71 -36.66
CA ASP A 343 -19.06 -6.33 -36.76
C ASP A 343 -18.55 -5.45 -35.60
N VAL A 344 -18.15 -6.07 -34.49
CA VAL A 344 -17.63 -5.41 -33.30
C VAL A 344 -16.11 -5.24 -33.41
N THR A 345 -15.69 -4.02 -33.70
CA THR A 345 -14.29 -3.67 -33.95
C THR A 345 -13.50 -3.44 -32.65
N VAL A 346 -12.21 -3.74 -32.69
CA VAL A 346 -11.27 -3.50 -31.58
C VAL A 346 -9.91 -3.09 -32.15
N THR A 347 -9.17 -2.25 -31.42
CA THR A 347 -7.81 -1.85 -31.80
C THR A 347 -6.80 -2.98 -31.55
N ASN A 348 -7.05 -3.79 -30.52
CA ASN A 348 -6.23 -4.93 -30.14
C ASN A 348 -7.10 -6.18 -29.95
N GLN A 349 -6.95 -7.15 -30.85
CA GLN A 349 -7.75 -8.37 -30.86
C GLN A 349 -7.54 -9.23 -29.59
N SER A 350 -6.33 -9.23 -29.02
CA SER A 350 -6.04 -9.99 -27.80
C SER A 350 -6.82 -9.48 -26.58
N ASP A 351 -7.12 -8.18 -26.53
CA ASP A 351 -7.93 -7.61 -25.45
C ASP A 351 -9.37 -8.13 -25.52
N LYS A 352 -9.94 -8.17 -26.73
CA LYS A 352 -11.27 -8.72 -26.97
C LYS A 352 -11.36 -10.18 -26.54
N GLU A 353 -10.40 -11.02 -26.95
CA GLU A 353 -10.35 -12.43 -26.59
C GLU A 353 -10.21 -12.65 -25.08
N LEU A 354 -9.32 -11.89 -24.42
CA LEU A 354 -9.11 -11.98 -22.98
C LEU A 354 -10.37 -11.60 -22.19
N GLN A 355 -11.05 -10.52 -22.57
CA GLN A 355 -12.25 -10.07 -21.85
C GLN A 355 -13.45 -11.00 -22.10
N LEU A 356 -13.60 -11.54 -23.31
CA LEU A 356 -14.62 -12.56 -23.59
C LEU A 356 -14.37 -13.84 -22.79
N TYR A 357 -13.11 -14.24 -22.61
CA TYR A 357 -12.77 -15.35 -21.72
C TYR A 357 -13.14 -15.05 -20.26
N LYS A 358 -12.77 -13.87 -19.76
CA LYS A 358 -13.09 -13.44 -18.39
C LYS A 358 -14.60 -13.32 -18.12
N LEU A 359 -15.39 -12.92 -19.11
CA LEU A 359 -16.85 -12.86 -18.98
C LEU A 359 -17.45 -14.21 -18.59
N ARG A 360 -16.89 -15.31 -19.09
CA ARG A 360 -17.36 -16.66 -18.73
C ARG A 360 -17.07 -17.03 -17.28
N GLU A 361 -15.97 -16.51 -16.72
CA GLU A 361 -15.61 -16.71 -15.31
C GLU A 361 -16.35 -15.72 -14.39
N LEU A 362 -16.95 -14.67 -14.95
CA LEU A 362 -17.50 -13.57 -14.17
C LEU A 362 -18.70 -13.99 -13.32
N ASP A 363 -19.52 -14.94 -13.79
CA ASP A 363 -20.65 -15.46 -13.02
C ASP A 363 -20.21 -16.08 -11.69
N SER A 364 -19.21 -16.96 -11.71
CA SER A 364 -18.69 -17.57 -10.47
C SER A 364 -18.05 -16.52 -9.55
N LEU A 365 -17.32 -15.55 -10.12
CA LEU A 365 -16.70 -14.48 -9.33
C LEU A 365 -17.75 -13.56 -8.66
N VAL A 366 -18.89 -13.34 -9.33
CA VAL A 366 -20.03 -12.57 -8.80
C VAL A 366 -20.70 -13.34 -7.66
N GLN A 367 -20.97 -14.64 -7.85
CA GLN A 367 -21.57 -15.49 -6.82
C GLN A 367 -20.68 -15.53 -5.56
N GLU A 368 -19.37 -15.71 -5.73
CA GLU A 368 -18.40 -15.67 -4.64
C GLU A 368 -18.42 -14.34 -3.88
N ALA A 369 -18.47 -13.22 -4.62
CA ALA A 369 -18.52 -11.88 -4.08
C ALA A 369 -19.80 -11.62 -3.26
N VAL A 370 -20.96 -12.02 -3.78
CA VAL A 370 -22.26 -11.91 -3.08
C VAL A 370 -22.25 -12.77 -1.82
N ALA A 371 -21.77 -14.02 -1.92
CA ALA A 371 -21.67 -14.92 -0.78
C ALA A 371 -20.70 -14.39 0.30
N GLN A 372 -19.60 -13.76 -0.09
CA GLN A 372 -18.68 -13.10 0.84
C GLN A 372 -19.37 -11.97 1.61
N CYS A 373 -20.12 -11.10 0.91
CA CYS A 373 -20.85 -10.02 1.55
C CYS A 373 -21.91 -10.52 2.54
N ALA A 374 -22.57 -11.65 2.23
CA ALA A 374 -23.52 -12.29 3.14
C ALA A 374 -22.83 -12.82 4.41
N ARG A 375 -21.64 -13.46 4.28
CA ARG A 375 -20.85 -13.92 5.44
C ARG A 375 -20.43 -12.76 6.34
N GLU A 376 -19.92 -11.68 5.76
CA GLU A 376 -19.48 -10.49 6.50
C GLU A 376 -20.62 -9.72 7.16
N ALA A 377 -21.87 -9.86 6.67
CA ALA A 377 -23.04 -9.26 7.32
C ALA A 377 -23.48 -10.04 8.56
N VAL A 378 -23.19 -11.34 8.64
CA VAL A 378 -23.57 -12.22 9.76
C VAL A 378 -22.56 -12.14 10.92
N ASP A 379 -21.30 -11.83 10.63
CA ASP A 379 -20.23 -11.65 11.62
C ASP A 379 -19.56 -10.27 11.48
N PRO A 380 -20.11 -9.20 12.10
CA PRO A 380 -19.56 -7.85 12.01
C PRO A 380 -18.22 -7.67 12.74
N THR A 381 -17.69 -8.70 13.40
CA THR A 381 -16.49 -8.60 14.25
C THR A 381 -15.17 -8.54 13.47
N VAL A 382 -15.20 -8.64 12.14
CA VAL A 382 -13.99 -8.79 11.31
C VAL A 382 -13.57 -7.50 10.56
N VAL A 383 -14.33 -6.39 10.65
CA VAL A 383 -14.02 -5.20 9.83
C VAL A 383 -13.76 -3.94 10.68
N GLU A 384 -12.54 -3.42 10.49
CA GLU A 384 -11.98 -2.12 10.95
C GLU A 384 -11.51 -1.99 12.41
N ILE A 385 -10.24 -2.36 12.64
CA ILE A 385 -9.41 -1.64 13.64
C ILE A 385 -9.17 -0.24 13.06
N ALA A 386 -10.02 0.72 13.44
CA ALA A 386 -9.75 2.13 13.24
C ALA A 386 -8.39 2.49 13.87
N PRO A 387 -7.57 3.36 13.23
CA PRO A 387 -6.35 3.84 13.87
C PRO A 387 -6.72 4.59 15.17
N PRO A 388 -5.91 4.45 16.25
CA PRO A 388 -6.23 5.09 17.51
C PRO A 388 -6.28 6.61 17.32
N SER A 389 -7.41 7.20 17.70
CA SER A 389 -7.58 8.66 17.79
C SER A 389 -6.47 9.22 18.69
N ARG A 390 -5.66 10.13 18.14
CA ARG A 390 -4.72 10.92 18.93
C ARG A 390 -5.53 11.83 19.86
N GLY A 391 -5.52 11.49 21.15
CA GLY A 391 -5.83 12.41 22.25
C GLY A 391 -4.57 13.10 22.74
#